data_AF-A0A1F6B2P7-F1
#
_entry.id   AF-A0A1F6B2P7-F1
#
_cell.length_a   1.000
_cell.length_b   1.000
_cell.length_c   1.000
_cell.angle_alpha   90.00
_cell.angle_beta   90.00
_cell.angle_gamma   90.00
#
_symmetry.space_group_name_H-M   'P 1'
#
loop_
_entity.id
_entity.type
_entity.pdbx_description
1 polymer ?
#
loop_
_entity_poly.entity_id
_entity_poly.type
_entity_poly.pdbx_seq_one_letter_code
_entity_poly.pdbx_strand_id
1 'polypeptide(L)'
;MKPLYLVETITKDKLIHQGIFYKPTKSNGRAILWVHGLTGKFYGDVAIMNTFAEACDMLGFGFASFNTRGHDMVTGFHTVGVPNRYRTVGAGYEKFEECVYDIDAAVSFLVSQGFSEVVLVGHSTGANKVCFYAATQKNPHVIGVVLSGSLSDRLDPLVPKEKREKDLSAAKNFIKAGRGNELMFGFHFFPMTPKRYISIFEAGSTEDTFDYGDAKPKMTYFSQIQLPVMVVLPGADEYADRPIEDIKKVFDDHATSKRYHSTIIPGAVHKLHGKESEAAMAICDWVMTI
;
A
#
# COMPACT_ATOMS: atom_id res chain seq x y z
N MET A 1 -2.80 21.62 -13.25
CA MET A 1 -3.74 20.52 -12.95
C MET A 1 -4.19 19.85 -14.23
N LYS A 2 -3.79 18.59 -14.40
CA LYS A 2 -4.21 17.72 -15.51
C LYS A 2 -5.58 17.11 -15.21
N PRO A 3 -6.44 16.85 -16.21
CA PRO A 3 -7.72 16.21 -15.97
C PRO A 3 -7.54 14.73 -15.60
N LEU A 4 -8.16 14.30 -14.50
CA LEU A 4 -8.24 12.91 -14.07
C LEU A 4 -9.64 12.37 -14.37
N TYR A 5 -9.72 11.17 -14.94
CA TYR A 5 -10.99 10.48 -15.17
C TYR A 5 -11.39 9.71 -13.92
N LEU A 6 -12.63 9.87 -13.47
CA LEU A 6 -13.23 8.94 -12.52
C LEU A 6 -13.59 7.65 -13.24
N VAL A 7 -13.15 6.53 -12.67
CA VAL A 7 -13.26 5.21 -13.29
C VAL A 7 -13.63 4.16 -12.26
N GLU A 8 -14.11 3.03 -12.74
CA GLU A 8 -14.36 1.84 -11.93
C GLU A 8 -13.57 0.65 -12.46
N THR A 9 -13.18 -0.24 -11.54
CA THR A 9 -12.71 -1.58 -11.86
C THR A 9 -13.45 -2.60 -11.01
N ILE A 10 -13.45 -3.86 -11.45
CA ILE A 10 -14.18 -4.95 -10.80
C ILE A 10 -13.19 -6.00 -10.35
N THR A 11 -13.19 -6.30 -9.06
CA THR A 11 -12.38 -7.39 -8.51
C THR A 11 -12.95 -8.75 -8.90
N LYS A 12 -12.11 -9.79 -8.87
CA LYS A 12 -12.52 -11.17 -9.12
C LYS A 12 -13.64 -11.63 -8.17
N ASP A 13 -13.66 -11.12 -6.93
CA ASP A 13 -14.70 -11.33 -5.94
C ASP A 13 -15.89 -10.34 -6.03
N LYS A 14 -16.03 -9.69 -7.20
CA LYS A 14 -17.18 -8.89 -7.64
C LYS A 14 -17.39 -7.57 -6.88
N LEU A 15 -16.33 -7.00 -6.30
CA LEU A 15 -16.39 -5.66 -5.71
C LEU A 15 -16.13 -4.61 -6.79
N ILE A 16 -16.95 -3.57 -6.81
CA ILE A 16 -16.79 -2.44 -7.73
C ILE A 16 -15.97 -1.37 -7.02
N HIS A 17 -14.72 -1.21 -7.46
CA HIS A 17 -13.77 -0.25 -6.91
C HIS A 17 -13.79 1.04 -7.71
N GLN A 18 -13.97 2.17 -7.04
CA GLN A 18 -13.84 3.50 -7.63
C GLN A 18 -12.38 3.95 -7.58
N GLY A 19 -11.97 4.71 -8.59
CA GLY A 19 -10.63 5.26 -8.69
C GLY A 19 -10.54 6.46 -9.63
N ILE A 20 -9.31 6.92 -9.79
CA ILE A 20 -8.91 7.89 -10.80
C ILE A 20 -7.96 7.24 -11.80
N PHE A 21 -8.02 7.73 -13.03
CA PHE A 21 -7.12 7.36 -14.10
C PHE A 21 -6.67 8.61 -14.86
N TYR A 22 -5.39 8.66 -15.15
CA TYR A 22 -4.76 9.62 -16.03
C TYR A 22 -4.22 8.92 -17.27
N LYS A 23 -4.67 9.40 -18.44
CA LYS A 23 -4.16 8.97 -19.74
C LYS A 23 -3.16 10.00 -20.25
N PRO A 24 -1.89 9.64 -20.50
CA PRO A 24 -0.89 10.56 -21.01
C PRO A 24 -1.22 10.98 -22.44
N THR A 25 -0.74 12.16 -22.82
CA THR A 25 -0.95 12.71 -24.17
C THR A 25 -0.35 11.81 -25.26
N LYS A 26 0.83 11.24 -24.98
CA LYS A 26 1.51 10.25 -25.81
C LYS A 26 1.97 9.11 -24.92
N SER A 27 1.40 7.91 -25.11
CA SER A 27 1.74 6.76 -24.27
C SER A 27 2.95 6.01 -24.80
N ASN A 28 3.81 5.53 -23.90
CA ASN A 28 4.88 4.57 -24.20
C ASN A 28 4.54 3.13 -23.74
N GLY A 29 3.30 2.86 -23.32
CA GLY A 29 2.85 1.54 -22.87
C GLY A 29 3.11 1.23 -21.38
N ARG A 30 3.79 2.11 -20.63
CA ARG A 30 3.98 1.97 -19.18
C ARG A 30 2.93 2.72 -18.37
N ALA A 31 2.62 2.21 -17.17
CA ALA A 31 1.79 2.90 -16.20
C ALA A 31 2.29 2.72 -14.77
N ILE A 32 2.00 3.71 -13.93
CA ILE A 32 2.16 3.65 -12.47
C ILE A 32 0.78 3.42 -11.84
N LEU A 33 0.69 2.43 -10.96
CA LEU A 33 -0.46 2.21 -10.09
C LEU A 33 -0.09 2.60 -8.66
N TRP A 34 -0.72 3.65 -8.13
CA TRP A 34 -0.59 4.06 -6.74
C TRP A 34 -1.54 3.26 -5.85
N VAL A 35 -1.00 2.62 -4.82
CA VAL A 35 -1.74 1.84 -3.81
C VAL A 35 -1.63 2.57 -2.46
N HIS A 36 -2.76 3.09 -1.99
CA HIS A 36 -2.83 3.86 -0.75
C HIS A 36 -2.67 2.98 0.51
N GLY A 37 -2.26 3.62 1.61
CA GLY A 37 -2.13 2.99 2.93
C GLY A 37 -3.42 2.93 3.74
N LEU A 38 -3.28 2.65 5.04
CA LEU A 38 -4.34 2.35 5.99
C LEU A 38 -5.35 3.50 6.07
N THR A 39 -6.64 3.21 5.89
CA THR A 39 -7.74 4.20 5.81
C THR A 39 -7.62 5.23 4.67
N GLY A 40 -6.61 5.07 3.81
CA GLY A 40 -6.38 5.86 2.60
C GLY A 40 -7.46 5.63 1.55
N LYS A 41 -7.40 6.42 0.47
CA LYS A 41 -8.34 6.42 -0.66
C LYS A 41 -7.76 7.27 -1.78
N PHE A 42 -8.22 7.09 -3.01
CA PHE A 42 -7.68 7.81 -4.16
C PHE A 42 -7.90 9.34 -4.08
N TYR A 43 -8.92 9.79 -3.35
CA TYR A 43 -9.24 11.21 -3.14
C TYR A 43 -8.70 11.76 -1.80
N GLY A 44 -7.88 10.99 -1.09
CA GLY A 44 -7.39 11.36 0.24
C GLY A 44 -6.21 12.34 0.22
N ASP A 45 -5.50 12.42 -0.89
CA ASP A 45 -4.37 13.32 -1.10
C ASP A 45 -4.36 13.80 -2.56
N VAL A 46 -4.99 14.93 -2.82
CA VAL A 46 -5.14 15.44 -4.20
C VAL A 46 -3.81 15.97 -4.75
N ALA A 47 -2.91 16.45 -3.87
CA ALA A 47 -1.63 17.00 -4.28
C ALA A 47 -0.74 15.89 -4.87
N ILE A 48 -0.56 14.78 -4.15
CA ILE A 48 0.26 13.67 -4.63
C ILE A 48 -0.30 13.08 -5.94
N MET A 49 -1.62 12.93 -6.06
CA MET A 49 -2.24 12.39 -7.28
C MET A 49 -2.01 13.30 -8.49
N ASN A 50 -2.13 14.62 -8.31
CA ASN A 50 -1.86 15.58 -9.38
C ASN A 50 -0.37 15.60 -9.75
N THR A 51 0.52 15.57 -8.76
CA THR A 51 1.97 15.58 -9.00
C THR A 51 2.42 14.33 -9.76
N PHE A 52 1.91 13.14 -9.40
CA PHE A 52 2.19 11.93 -10.14
C PHE A 52 1.60 11.94 -11.55
N ALA A 53 0.37 12.45 -11.73
CA ALA A 53 -0.21 12.59 -13.07
C ALA A 53 0.63 13.53 -13.96
N GLU A 54 1.13 14.63 -13.41
CA GLU A 54 2.00 15.57 -14.12
C GLU A 54 3.37 14.95 -14.46
N ALA A 55 4.01 14.26 -13.51
CA ALA A 55 5.25 13.53 -13.75
C ALA A 55 5.10 12.41 -14.80
N CYS A 56 4.00 11.65 -14.72
CA CYS A 56 3.71 10.58 -15.65
C CYS A 56 3.45 11.10 -17.08
N ASP A 57 2.72 12.22 -17.26
CA ASP A 57 2.49 12.79 -18.59
C ASP A 57 3.80 13.16 -19.30
N MET A 58 4.76 13.74 -18.58
CA MET A 58 6.06 14.13 -19.14
C MET A 58 6.84 12.93 -19.72
N LEU A 59 6.64 11.75 -19.14
CA LEU A 59 7.31 10.51 -19.54
C LEU A 59 6.45 9.62 -20.45
N GLY A 60 5.18 9.97 -20.66
CA GLY A 60 4.24 9.15 -21.42
C GLY A 60 3.70 7.94 -20.66
N PHE A 61 3.73 7.97 -19.32
CA PHE A 61 3.19 6.93 -18.45
C PHE A 61 1.70 7.15 -18.17
N GLY A 62 0.93 6.06 -18.09
CA GLY A 62 -0.37 6.05 -17.42
C GLY A 62 -0.22 6.23 -15.91
N PHE A 63 -1.23 6.81 -15.27
CA PHE A 63 -1.30 6.85 -13.81
C PHE A 63 -2.69 6.47 -13.34
N ALA A 64 -2.79 5.63 -12.31
CA ALA A 64 -4.06 5.31 -11.69
C ALA A 64 -3.93 5.11 -10.18
N SER A 65 -5.04 5.32 -9.47
CA SER A 65 -5.19 5.05 -8.05
C SER A 65 -6.63 4.64 -7.79
N PHE A 66 -6.83 3.52 -7.11
CA PHE A 66 -8.16 3.00 -6.78
C PHE A 66 -8.29 2.86 -5.27
N ASN A 67 -9.52 2.97 -4.78
CA ASN A 67 -9.82 2.51 -3.43
C ASN A 67 -9.57 1.00 -3.34
N THR A 68 -8.83 0.56 -2.32
CA THR A 68 -8.69 -0.86 -1.95
C THR A 68 -9.80 -1.25 -0.97
N ARG A 69 -10.02 -2.54 -0.69
CA ARG A 69 -10.99 -2.96 0.34
C ARG A 69 -10.64 -2.48 1.76
N GLY A 70 -9.42 -1.99 1.97
CA GLY A 70 -8.98 -1.31 3.18
C GLY A 70 -9.17 0.21 3.18
N HIS A 71 -9.94 0.79 2.24
CA HIS A 71 -10.15 2.23 2.18
C HIS A 71 -11.10 2.74 3.28
N ASP A 72 -10.85 3.96 3.76
CA ASP A 72 -11.57 4.54 4.91
C ASP A 72 -11.54 3.62 6.15
N MET A 73 -12.22 4.03 7.22
CA MET A 73 -12.22 3.26 8.48
C MET A 73 -13.15 2.05 8.41
N VAL A 74 -14.42 2.29 8.09
CA VAL A 74 -15.48 1.31 7.87
C VAL A 74 -16.37 1.86 6.76
N THR A 75 -16.59 1.10 5.70
CA THR A 75 -17.32 1.55 4.52
C THR A 75 -17.95 0.37 3.77
N GLY A 76 -18.46 0.59 2.56
CA GLY A 76 -19.07 -0.46 1.74
C GLY A 76 -18.74 -0.31 0.26
N PHE A 77 -18.46 -1.43 -0.41
CA PHE A 77 -18.41 -1.51 -1.87
C PHE A 77 -19.71 -2.06 -2.44
N HIS A 78 -20.11 -1.54 -3.58
CA HIS A 78 -21.13 -2.17 -4.42
C HIS A 78 -20.64 -3.53 -4.93
N THR A 79 -21.59 -4.44 -5.10
CA THR A 79 -21.32 -5.78 -5.63
C THR A 79 -21.98 -5.97 -7.00
N VAL A 80 -21.25 -6.55 -7.95
CA VAL A 80 -21.76 -6.78 -9.31
C VAL A 80 -22.98 -7.71 -9.28
N GLY A 81 -24.04 -7.30 -9.99
CA GLY A 81 -25.23 -8.11 -10.21
C GLY A 81 -26.22 -8.15 -9.04
N VAL A 82 -26.02 -7.36 -7.99
CA VAL A 82 -26.96 -7.27 -6.86
C VAL A 82 -27.28 -5.80 -6.55
N PRO A 83 -28.39 -5.24 -7.08
CA PRO A 83 -28.77 -3.86 -6.85
C PRO A 83 -28.87 -3.53 -5.36
N ASN A 84 -28.36 -2.35 -4.97
CA ASN A 84 -28.39 -1.82 -3.61
C ASN A 84 -27.75 -2.73 -2.53
N ARG A 85 -26.94 -3.73 -2.92
CA ARG A 85 -26.18 -4.53 -1.97
C ARG A 85 -24.75 -4.03 -1.86
N TYR A 86 -24.37 -3.78 -0.62
CA TYR A 86 -23.01 -3.44 -0.24
C TYR A 86 -22.35 -4.60 0.49
N ARG A 87 -21.06 -4.84 0.22
CA ARG A 87 -20.20 -5.60 1.13
C ARG A 87 -19.56 -4.61 2.07
N THR A 88 -19.76 -4.78 3.37
CA THR A 88 -19.03 -4.02 4.39
C THR A 88 -17.54 -4.33 4.27
N VAL A 89 -16.75 -3.27 4.14
CA VAL A 89 -15.30 -3.28 3.96
C VAL A 89 -14.70 -2.12 4.78
N GLY A 90 -13.46 -1.76 4.49
CA GLY A 90 -12.70 -0.70 5.12
C GLY A 90 -11.61 -1.25 6.02
N ALA A 91 -10.68 -0.38 6.42
CA ALA A 91 -9.50 -0.75 7.18
C ALA A 91 -9.84 -1.56 8.45
N GLY A 92 -11.00 -1.32 9.08
CA GLY A 92 -11.43 -2.01 10.29
C GLY A 92 -11.86 -3.47 10.10
N TYR A 93 -12.24 -3.84 8.88
CA TYR A 93 -12.70 -5.18 8.50
C TYR A 93 -11.74 -5.90 7.55
N GLU A 94 -10.66 -5.22 7.15
CA GLU A 94 -9.74 -5.71 6.12
C GLU A 94 -9.10 -7.05 6.53
N LYS A 95 -9.20 -8.03 5.62
CA LYS A 95 -8.34 -9.20 5.61
C LYS A 95 -7.20 -8.89 4.66
N PHE A 96 -6.00 -8.71 5.21
CA PHE A 96 -4.86 -8.20 4.49
C PHE A 96 -4.56 -8.99 3.20
N GLU A 97 -4.64 -10.32 3.25
CA GLU A 97 -4.32 -11.19 2.11
C GLU A 97 -5.26 -11.00 0.92
N GLU A 98 -6.46 -10.48 1.15
CA GLU A 98 -7.41 -10.20 0.07
C GLU A 98 -7.02 -8.94 -0.75
N CYS A 99 -6.01 -8.18 -0.35
CA CYS A 99 -5.48 -7.05 -1.13
C CYS A 99 -5.03 -7.45 -2.54
N VAL A 100 -4.69 -8.73 -2.76
CA VAL A 100 -4.29 -9.26 -4.07
C VAL A 100 -5.37 -9.09 -5.12
N TYR A 101 -6.65 -9.24 -4.74
CA TYR A 101 -7.78 -9.04 -5.65
C TYR A 101 -7.93 -7.57 -6.06
N ASP A 102 -7.57 -6.66 -5.17
CA ASP A 102 -7.69 -5.22 -5.41
C ASP A 102 -6.61 -4.76 -6.40
N ILE A 103 -5.37 -5.20 -6.16
CA ILE A 103 -4.23 -4.89 -7.03
C ILE A 103 -4.42 -5.55 -8.40
N ASP A 104 -4.85 -6.82 -8.46
CA ASP A 104 -5.15 -7.50 -9.74
C ASP A 104 -6.18 -6.75 -10.57
N ALA A 105 -7.26 -6.27 -9.95
CA ALA A 105 -8.31 -5.53 -10.64
C ALA A 105 -7.81 -4.19 -11.20
N ALA A 106 -6.98 -3.49 -10.43
CA ALA A 106 -6.40 -2.22 -10.84
C ALA A 106 -5.34 -2.39 -11.96
N VAL A 107 -4.49 -3.42 -11.88
CA VAL A 107 -3.56 -3.78 -12.97
C VAL A 107 -4.35 -4.17 -14.22
N SER A 108 -5.40 -5.00 -14.09
CA SER A 108 -6.24 -5.41 -15.22
C SER A 108 -6.92 -4.22 -15.90
N PHE A 109 -7.36 -3.23 -15.12
CA PHE A 109 -7.88 -1.97 -15.64
C PHE A 109 -6.84 -1.23 -16.49
N LEU A 110 -5.61 -1.07 -15.99
CA LEU A 110 -4.53 -0.42 -16.76
C LEU A 110 -4.23 -1.19 -18.05
N VAL A 111 -4.19 -2.52 -17.99
CA VAL A 111 -4.02 -3.37 -19.18
C VAL A 111 -5.13 -3.15 -20.19
N SER A 112 -6.40 -3.03 -19.74
CA SER A 112 -7.52 -2.73 -20.64
C SER A 112 -7.46 -1.32 -21.24
N GLN A 113 -6.71 -0.40 -20.64
CA GLN A 113 -6.44 0.93 -21.21
C GLN A 113 -5.25 0.95 -22.19
N GLY A 114 -4.60 -0.20 -22.41
CA GLY A 114 -3.50 -0.37 -23.38
C GLY A 114 -2.10 -0.32 -22.77
N PHE A 115 -1.95 -0.36 -21.45
CA PHE A 115 -0.64 -0.42 -20.79
C PHE A 115 -0.18 -1.87 -20.61
N SER A 116 0.95 -2.24 -21.21
CA SER A 116 1.49 -3.60 -21.11
C SER A 116 2.42 -3.80 -19.91
N GLU A 117 2.96 -2.69 -19.38
CA GLU A 117 3.95 -2.66 -18.31
C GLU A 117 3.44 -1.76 -17.16
N VAL A 118 3.32 -2.32 -15.96
CA VAL A 118 2.80 -1.62 -14.78
C VAL A 118 3.83 -1.68 -13.66
N VAL A 119 4.10 -0.52 -13.04
CA VAL A 119 4.85 -0.42 -11.80
C VAL A 119 3.89 -0.13 -10.66
N LEU A 120 3.97 -0.94 -9.60
CA LEU A 120 3.17 -0.73 -8.39
C LEU A 120 3.90 0.20 -7.44
N VAL A 121 3.26 1.28 -7.01
CA VAL A 121 3.78 2.18 -5.98
C VAL A 121 2.90 2.05 -4.75
N GLY A 122 3.36 1.30 -3.77
CA GLY A 122 2.69 1.17 -2.47
C GLY A 122 3.19 2.26 -1.53
N HIS A 123 2.27 3.04 -0.95
CA HIS A 123 2.62 4.05 0.04
C HIS A 123 2.06 3.72 1.42
N SER A 124 2.85 3.93 2.47
CA SER A 124 2.50 3.56 3.86
C SER A 124 2.14 2.07 3.90
N THR A 125 1.02 1.67 4.51
CA THR A 125 0.62 0.24 4.50
C THR A 125 0.25 -0.32 3.10
N GLY A 126 0.12 0.55 2.10
CA GLY A 126 0.08 0.17 0.69
C GLY A 126 1.39 -0.48 0.25
N ALA A 127 2.52 -0.12 0.86
CA ALA A 127 3.81 -0.78 0.66
C ALA A 127 3.77 -2.23 1.17
N ASN A 128 3.14 -2.52 2.31
CA ASN A 128 2.95 -3.90 2.79
C ASN A 128 2.14 -4.72 1.78
N LYS A 129 1.04 -4.15 1.25
CA LYS A 129 0.19 -4.79 0.24
C LYS A 129 0.96 -5.08 -1.05
N VAL A 130 1.72 -4.10 -1.55
CA VAL A 130 2.55 -4.26 -2.77
C VAL A 130 3.69 -5.25 -2.54
N CYS A 131 4.34 -5.23 -1.37
CA CYS A 131 5.36 -6.19 -0.98
C CYS A 131 4.81 -7.62 -0.97
N PHE A 132 3.68 -7.83 -0.29
CA PHE A 132 2.98 -9.11 -0.26
C PHE A 132 2.53 -9.57 -1.65
N TYR A 133 1.97 -8.67 -2.46
CA TYR A 133 1.56 -8.97 -3.83
C TYR A 133 2.76 -9.41 -4.69
N ALA A 134 3.86 -8.65 -4.68
CA ALA A 134 5.05 -8.94 -5.47
C ALA A 134 5.76 -10.25 -5.05
N ALA A 135 5.65 -10.62 -3.77
CA ALA A 135 6.20 -11.86 -3.26
C ALA A 135 5.34 -13.09 -3.61
N THR A 136 4.03 -12.93 -3.71
CA THR A 136 3.09 -14.07 -3.78
C THR A 136 2.40 -14.24 -5.12
N GLN A 137 2.29 -13.18 -5.92
CA GLN A 137 1.59 -13.19 -7.20
C GLN A 137 2.57 -13.15 -8.37
N LYS A 138 2.20 -13.82 -9.46
CA LYS A 138 2.93 -13.78 -10.73
C LYS A 138 2.04 -13.14 -11.79
N ASN A 139 2.12 -11.82 -11.90
CA ASN A 139 1.42 -11.06 -12.92
C ASN A 139 2.44 -10.57 -13.96
N PRO A 140 2.37 -11.02 -15.23
CA PRO A 140 3.37 -10.68 -16.25
C PRO A 140 3.34 -9.20 -16.64
N HIS A 141 2.28 -8.46 -16.30
CA HIS A 141 2.20 -7.03 -16.55
C HIS A 141 2.88 -6.20 -15.46
N VAL A 142 3.16 -6.77 -14.29
CA VAL A 142 3.83 -6.04 -13.22
C VAL A 142 5.34 -6.19 -13.39
N ILE A 143 6.02 -5.10 -13.75
CA ILE A 143 7.44 -5.11 -14.12
C ILE A 143 8.37 -4.59 -13.02
N GLY A 144 7.81 -4.03 -11.94
CA GLY A 144 8.58 -3.48 -10.84
C GLY A 144 7.68 -2.98 -9.71
N VAL A 145 8.27 -2.82 -8.52
CA VAL A 145 7.54 -2.31 -7.35
C VAL A 145 8.33 -1.25 -6.59
N VAL A 146 7.61 -0.28 -6.05
CA VAL A 146 8.13 0.80 -5.21
C VAL A 146 7.44 0.70 -3.85
N LEU A 147 8.23 0.61 -2.80
CA LEU A 147 7.80 0.53 -1.41
C LEU A 147 8.11 1.87 -0.74
N SER A 148 7.13 2.79 -0.72
CA SER A 148 7.26 4.16 -0.23
C SER A 148 6.69 4.32 1.18
N GLY A 149 7.42 4.96 2.10
CA GLY A 149 6.95 5.10 3.49
C GLY A 149 6.79 3.76 4.19
N SER A 150 7.68 2.82 3.89
CA SER A 150 7.60 1.41 4.32
C SER A 150 8.04 1.25 5.77
N LEU A 151 7.11 1.53 6.69
CA LEU A 151 7.32 1.39 8.13
C LEU A 151 6.52 0.21 8.70
N SER A 152 6.94 -0.26 9.87
CA SER A 152 6.27 -1.33 10.59
C SER A 152 5.16 -0.77 11.46
N ASP A 153 3.89 -1.04 11.14
CA ASP A 153 2.75 -0.67 11.99
C ASP A 153 2.88 -1.24 13.41
N ARG A 154 3.47 -2.44 13.54
CA ARG A 154 3.78 -3.05 14.84
C ARG A 154 4.75 -2.23 15.68
N LEU A 155 5.48 -1.29 15.10
CA LEU A 155 6.45 -0.46 15.81
C LEU A 155 6.00 1.01 15.91
N ASP A 156 4.78 1.33 15.50
CA ASP A 156 4.23 2.69 15.55
C ASP A 156 4.46 3.33 16.94
N PRO A 157 5.28 4.41 17.03
CA PRO A 157 5.62 5.06 18.28
C PRO A 157 4.41 5.74 18.94
N LEU A 158 3.33 5.99 18.21
CA LEU A 158 2.10 6.59 18.73
C LEU A 158 1.23 5.59 19.51
N VAL A 159 1.53 4.29 19.41
CA VAL A 159 0.84 3.23 20.14
C VAL A 159 1.75 2.68 21.24
N PRO A 160 1.50 2.99 22.53
CA PRO A 160 2.35 2.50 23.62
C PRO A 160 2.43 0.97 23.64
N LYS A 161 3.63 0.42 23.82
CA LYS A 161 3.87 -1.03 23.82
C LYS A 161 2.95 -1.79 24.78
N GLU A 162 2.79 -1.30 26.01
CA GLU A 162 1.92 -1.93 27.01
C GLU A 162 0.45 -1.96 26.56
N LYS A 163 -0.03 -0.88 25.93
CA LYS A 163 -1.38 -0.83 25.34
C LYS A 163 -1.51 -1.86 24.24
N ARG A 164 -0.51 -1.94 23.35
CA ARG A 164 -0.49 -2.91 22.24
C ARG A 164 -0.55 -4.36 22.72
N GLU A 165 0.25 -4.71 23.71
CA GLU A 165 0.28 -6.06 24.30
C GLU A 165 -1.04 -6.42 25.00
N LYS A 166 -1.62 -5.46 25.74
CA LYS A 166 -2.94 -5.61 26.36
C LYS A 166 -4.04 -5.83 25.32
N ASP A 167 -4.06 -5.02 24.27
CA ASP A 167 -5.09 -5.09 23.22
C ASP A 167 -4.92 -6.34 22.34
N LEU A 168 -3.68 -6.78 22.08
CA LEU A 168 -3.40 -8.08 21.44
C LEU A 168 -3.98 -9.23 22.27
N SER A 169 -3.78 -9.21 23.58
CA SER A 169 -4.32 -10.21 24.49
C SER A 169 -5.84 -10.20 24.51
N ALA A 170 -6.45 -9.01 24.56
CA ALA A 170 -7.90 -8.84 24.47
C ALA A 170 -8.46 -9.36 23.13
N ALA A 171 -7.83 -9.00 22.01
CA ALA A 171 -8.23 -9.44 20.68
C ALA A 171 -8.19 -10.97 20.55
N LYS A 172 -7.14 -11.64 21.05
CA LYS A 172 -7.06 -13.11 21.12
C LYS A 172 -8.21 -13.72 21.92
N ASN A 173 -8.60 -13.11 23.03
CA ASN A 173 -9.72 -13.58 23.84
C ASN A 173 -11.08 -13.42 23.11
N PHE A 174 -11.30 -12.30 22.41
CA PHE A 174 -12.50 -12.15 21.56
C PHE A 174 -12.54 -13.19 20.45
N ILE A 175 -11.42 -13.48 19.80
CA ILE A 175 -11.34 -14.51 18.75
C ILE A 175 -11.69 -15.89 19.33
N LYS A 176 -11.10 -16.27 20.48
CA LYS A 176 -11.41 -17.54 21.17
C LYS A 176 -12.88 -17.66 21.56
N ALA A 177 -13.53 -16.54 21.90
CA ALA A 177 -14.95 -16.48 22.22
C ALA A 177 -15.88 -16.45 20.98
N GLY A 178 -15.35 -16.61 19.75
CA GLY A 178 -16.13 -16.55 18.51
C GLY A 178 -16.51 -15.14 18.04
N ARG A 179 -15.98 -14.10 18.70
CA ARG A 179 -16.29 -12.68 18.46
C ARG A 179 -15.22 -11.96 17.65
N GLY A 180 -14.41 -12.70 16.89
CA GLY A 180 -13.25 -12.15 16.17
C GLY A 180 -13.58 -11.17 15.05
N ASN A 181 -14.82 -11.13 14.57
CA ASN A 181 -15.29 -10.22 13.51
C ASN A 181 -16.16 -9.06 14.05
N GLU A 182 -16.32 -8.95 15.38
CA GLU A 182 -17.11 -7.87 15.97
C GLU A 182 -16.33 -6.55 15.89
N LEU A 183 -16.98 -5.46 15.49
CA LEU A 183 -16.33 -4.16 15.39
C LEU A 183 -16.12 -3.58 16.79
N MET A 184 -14.85 -3.37 17.15
CA MET A 184 -14.48 -2.83 18.45
C MET A 184 -14.04 -1.37 18.33
N PHE A 185 -14.34 -0.59 19.35
CA PHE A 185 -13.88 0.79 19.51
C PHE A 185 -12.77 0.83 20.57
N GLY A 186 -11.80 1.73 20.42
CA GLY A 186 -10.73 1.96 21.42
C GLY A 186 -9.47 1.11 21.28
N PHE A 187 -9.45 0.09 20.40
CA PHE A 187 -8.21 -0.63 20.05
C PHE A 187 -7.19 0.28 19.36
N HIS A 188 -7.65 1.15 18.45
CA HIS A 188 -6.80 2.05 17.67
C HIS A 188 -7.49 3.41 17.45
N PHE A 189 -6.88 4.31 16.66
CA PHE A 189 -7.48 5.59 16.29
C PHE A 189 -8.78 5.46 15.46
N PHE A 190 -9.11 4.25 15.00
CA PHE A 190 -10.34 3.94 14.27
C PHE A 190 -10.94 2.59 14.73
N PRO A 191 -12.25 2.36 14.48
CA PRO A 191 -12.89 1.10 14.84
C PRO A 191 -12.35 -0.07 14.02
N MET A 192 -12.06 -1.20 14.64
CA MET A 192 -11.58 -2.40 13.95
C MET A 192 -11.97 -3.69 14.65
N THR A 193 -12.00 -4.78 13.90
CA THR A 193 -12.27 -6.11 14.46
C THR A 193 -11.05 -6.69 15.20
N PRO A 194 -11.24 -7.60 16.17
CA PRO A 194 -10.13 -8.31 16.81
C PRO A 194 -9.19 -9.00 15.82
N LYS A 195 -9.72 -9.64 14.75
CA LYS A 195 -8.88 -10.24 13.71
C LYS A 195 -8.06 -9.20 12.96
N ARG A 196 -8.63 -8.02 12.68
CA ARG A 196 -7.88 -6.93 12.06
C ARG A 196 -6.75 -6.43 12.96
N TYR A 197 -7.02 -6.28 14.26
CA TYR A 197 -6.00 -5.88 15.23
C TYR A 197 -4.82 -6.87 15.27
N ILE A 198 -5.13 -8.17 15.27
CA ILE A 198 -4.12 -9.23 15.16
C ILE A 198 -3.32 -9.12 13.86
N SER A 199 -3.99 -8.92 12.71
CA SER A 199 -3.33 -8.76 11.41
C SER A 199 -2.24 -7.69 11.46
N ILE A 200 -2.56 -6.50 12.00
CA ILE A 200 -1.62 -5.36 12.02
C ILE A 200 -0.50 -5.54 13.06
N PHE A 201 -0.82 -6.02 14.26
CA PHE A 201 0.08 -5.89 15.42
C PHE A 201 0.73 -7.20 15.90
N GLU A 202 0.25 -8.37 15.48
CA GLU A 202 0.85 -9.64 15.89
C GLU A 202 2.15 -9.89 15.10
N ALA A 203 3.25 -10.09 15.82
CA ALA A 203 4.53 -10.42 15.21
C ALA A 203 4.43 -11.70 14.37
N GLY A 204 4.92 -11.64 13.13
CA GLY A 204 4.84 -12.75 12.19
C GLY A 204 3.45 -13.01 11.60
N SER A 205 2.51 -12.09 11.75
CA SER A 205 1.29 -12.09 10.94
C SER A 205 1.65 -11.94 9.44
N THR A 206 0.70 -12.21 8.55
CA THR A 206 0.93 -12.01 7.11
C THR A 206 1.23 -10.55 6.74
N GLU A 207 0.74 -9.59 7.51
CA GLU A 207 0.89 -8.15 7.25
C GLU A 207 2.13 -7.53 7.89
N ASP A 208 2.80 -8.24 8.81
CA ASP A 208 4.10 -7.90 9.39
C ASP A 208 5.23 -8.09 8.35
N THR A 209 5.13 -7.41 7.21
CA THR A 209 6.03 -7.54 6.06
C THR A 209 7.40 -6.91 6.29
N PHE A 210 7.48 -5.96 7.23
CA PHE A 210 8.65 -5.12 7.50
C PHE A 210 9.07 -5.23 8.97
N ASP A 211 9.40 -6.44 9.43
CA ASP A 211 9.83 -6.73 10.80
C ASP A 211 11.24 -6.22 11.14
N TYR A 212 11.68 -5.10 10.53
CA TYR A 212 13.02 -4.54 10.62
C TYR A 212 13.46 -4.19 12.05
N GLY A 213 12.50 -4.09 12.97
CA GLY A 213 12.78 -3.80 14.37
C GLY A 213 13.03 -4.99 15.26
N ASP A 214 12.86 -6.20 14.76
CA ASP A 214 13.16 -7.42 15.51
C ASP A 214 14.67 -7.62 15.63
N ALA A 215 15.12 -8.33 16.67
CA ALA A 215 16.53 -8.62 16.89
C ALA A 215 17.16 -9.43 15.73
N LYS A 216 16.33 -10.18 15.00
CA LYS A 216 16.67 -10.95 13.80
C LYS A 216 15.54 -10.76 12.79
N PRO A 217 15.52 -9.63 12.06
CA PRO A 217 14.48 -9.37 11.08
C PRO A 217 14.52 -10.45 10.00
N LYS A 218 13.36 -10.85 9.49
CA LYS A 218 13.25 -11.86 8.43
C LYS A 218 12.92 -11.22 7.09
N MET A 219 12.23 -10.08 7.10
CA MET A 219 11.75 -9.35 5.92
C MET A 219 11.07 -10.32 4.93
N THR A 220 10.28 -11.26 5.45
CA THR A 220 9.95 -12.55 4.80
C THR A 220 9.44 -12.39 3.37
N TYR A 221 8.48 -11.48 3.15
CA TYR A 221 7.92 -11.24 1.82
C TYR A 221 8.84 -10.35 0.98
N PHE A 222 9.49 -9.35 1.58
CA PHE A 222 10.41 -8.47 0.87
C PHE A 222 11.59 -9.25 0.25
N SER A 223 12.19 -10.17 1.00
CA SER A 223 13.28 -11.05 0.53
C SER A 223 12.84 -12.15 -0.44
N GLN A 224 11.55 -12.21 -0.82
CA GLN A 224 11.06 -13.09 -1.88
C GLN A 224 10.91 -12.35 -3.21
N ILE A 225 10.91 -11.01 -3.21
CA ILE A 225 10.66 -10.23 -4.41
C ILE A 225 11.82 -10.40 -5.40
N GLN A 226 11.49 -10.86 -6.61
CA GLN A 226 12.44 -11.02 -7.72
C GLN A 226 12.33 -9.92 -8.78
N LEU A 227 11.22 -9.17 -8.78
CA LEU A 227 11.03 -8.00 -9.63
C LEU A 227 12.05 -6.90 -9.26
N PRO A 228 12.35 -5.94 -10.16
CA PRO A 228 12.96 -4.69 -9.77
C PRO A 228 12.23 -4.04 -8.58
N VAL A 229 12.97 -3.63 -7.56
CA VAL A 229 12.42 -3.04 -6.33
C VAL A 229 13.10 -1.71 -6.02
N MET A 230 12.30 -0.70 -5.72
CA MET A 230 12.75 0.54 -5.09
C MET A 230 12.16 0.67 -3.69
N VAL A 231 12.97 1.06 -2.72
CA VAL A 231 12.51 1.48 -1.39
C VAL A 231 12.69 3.00 -1.27
N VAL A 232 11.63 3.72 -0.91
CA VAL A 232 11.64 5.18 -0.73
C VAL A 232 11.24 5.51 0.70
N LEU A 233 12.15 6.08 1.48
CA LEU A 233 11.90 6.40 2.89
C LEU A 233 11.82 7.92 3.09
N PRO A 234 10.74 8.45 3.69
CA PRO A 234 10.70 9.85 4.10
C PRO A 234 11.72 10.09 5.24
N GLY A 235 12.64 11.04 5.06
CA GLY A 235 13.75 11.23 6.01
C GLY A 235 13.33 11.80 7.38
N ALA A 236 12.15 12.38 7.48
CA ALA A 236 11.57 12.93 8.71
C ALA A 236 10.21 12.27 9.02
N ASP A 237 10.06 10.99 8.68
CA ASP A 237 8.83 10.24 8.92
C ASP A 237 8.48 10.15 10.40
N GLU A 238 7.35 10.73 10.79
CA GLU A 238 6.88 10.81 12.17
C GLU A 238 6.44 9.46 12.77
N TYR A 239 6.30 8.42 11.95
CA TYR A 239 5.99 7.06 12.40
C TYR A 239 7.23 6.17 12.52
N ALA A 240 8.42 6.68 12.18
CA ALA A 240 9.65 5.92 12.36
C ALA A 240 10.01 5.80 13.85
N ASP A 241 10.23 4.57 14.32
CA ASP A 241 10.57 4.27 15.71
C ASP A 241 12.08 4.35 15.99
N ARG A 242 12.88 4.64 14.96
CA ARG A 242 14.34 4.67 14.95
C ARG A 242 14.84 5.51 13.76
N PRO A 243 16.15 5.84 13.67
CA PRO A 243 16.70 6.55 12.51
C PRO A 243 16.34 5.88 11.18
N ILE A 244 15.96 6.69 10.18
CA ILE A 244 15.55 6.20 8.86
C ILE A 244 16.69 5.44 8.17
N GLU A 245 17.94 5.82 8.43
CA GLU A 245 19.14 5.15 7.94
C GLU A 245 19.26 3.71 8.46
N ASP A 246 18.85 3.46 9.71
CA ASP A 246 18.86 2.12 10.29
C ASP A 246 17.77 1.25 9.66
N ILE A 247 16.59 1.81 9.41
CA ILE A 247 15.50 1.12 8.69
C ILE A 247 15.96 0.79 7.27
N LYS A 248 16.52 1.77 6.56
CA LYS A 248 17.06 1.60 5.20
C LYS A 248 18.09 0.49 5.16
N LYS A 249 19.02 0.45 6.13
CA LYS A 249 20.05 -0.57 6.21
C LYS A 249 19.46 -1.98 6.27
N VAL A 250 18.37 -2.19 7.01
CA VAL A 250 17.72 -3.50 7.07
C VAL A 250 17.14 -3.89 5.70
N PHE A 251 16.50 -2.97 4.98
CA PHE A 251 16.07 -3.23 3.60
C PHE A 251 17.26 -3.57 2.69
N ASP A 252 18.36 -2.84 2.79
CA ASP A 252 19.56 -3.07 1.99
C ASP A 252 20.18 -4.46 2.26
N ASP A 253 20.24 -4.86 3.53
CA ASP A 253 20.82 -6.15 3.93
C ASP A 253 19.91 -7.35 3.55
N HIS A 254 18.61 -7.13 3.36
CA HIS A 254 17.62 -8.19 3.07
C HIS A 254 17.14 -8.22 1.62
N ALA A 255 17.61 -7.28 0.78
CA ALA A 255 17.22 -7.20 -0.62
C ALA A 255 17.79 -8.39 -1.42
N THR A 256 16.91 -9.16 -2.04
CA THR A 256 17.28 -10.29 -2.90
C THR A 256 17.14 -10.00 -4.39
N SER A 257 16.39 -8.95 -4.75
CA SER A 257 16.20 -8.55 -6.14
C SER A 257 17.53 -8.13 -6.76
N LYS A 258 17.78 -8.59 -7.99
CA LYS A 258 18.97 -8.21 -8.77
C LYS A 258 18.97 -6.72 -9.18
N ARG A 259 17.80 -6.08 -9.17
CA ARG A 259 17.62 -4.66 -9.49
C ARG A 259 16.95 -3.97 -8.31
N TYR A 260 17.71 -3.85 -7.24
CA TYR A 260 17.30 -3.17 -6.02
C TYR A 260 17.89 -1.77 -5.95
N HIS A 261 17.08 -0.81 -5.51
CA HIS A 261 17.51 0.54 -5.17
C HIS A 261 16.79 1.01 -3.90
N SER A 262 17.45 1.82 -3.09
CA SER A 262 16.83 2.46 -1.93
C SER A 262 17.31 3.90 -1.78
N THR A 263 16.39 4.77 -1.40
CA THR A 263 16.67 6.20 -1.22
C THR A 263 15.90 6.79 -0.04
N ILE A 264 16.43 7.89 0.49
CA ILE A 264 15.80 8.70 1.53
C ILE A 264 15.47 10.04 0.90
N ILE A 265 14.25 10.55 1.11
CA ILE A 265 13.88 11.91 0.71
C ILE A 265 14.10 12.84 1.91
N PRO A 266 15.16 13.68 1.91
CA PRO A 266 15.52 14.46 3.09
C PRO A 266 14.41 15.42 3.51
N GLY A 267 14.06 15.41 4.80
CA GLY A 267 13.05 16.29 5.38
C GLY A 267 11.60 15.96 4.99
N ALA A 268 11.34 14.90 4.22
CA ALA A 268 9.98 14.47 3.93
C ALA A 268 9.34 13.81 5.16
N VAL A 269 8.12 14.26 5.50
CA VAL A 269 7.23 13.61 6.47
C VAL A 269 6.53 12.40 5.85
N HIS A 270 5.81 11.60 6.64
CA HIS A 270 5.21 10.34 6.20
C HIS A 270 4.39 10.49 4.91
N LYS A 271 3.49 11.47 4.87
CA LYS A 271 2.61 11.73 3.71
C LYS A 271 3.31 12.42 2.53
N LEU A 272 4.61 12.66 2.60
CA LEU A 272 5.39 13.36 1.59
C LEU A 272 4.92 14.81 1.34
N HIS A 273 4.17 15.41 2.27
CA HIS A 273 3.63 16.75 2.09
C HIS A 273 4.75 17.80 1.95
N GLY A 274 4.66 18.65 0.93
CA GLY A 274 5.70 19.62 0.57
C GLY A 274 6.92 18.99 -0.14
N LYS A 275 6.90 17.67 -0.36
CA LYS A 275 7.95 16.87 -0.99
C LYS A 275 7.41 15.96 -2.09
N GLU A 276 6.17 16.20 -2.53
CA GLU A 276 5.45 15.41 -3.52
C GLU A 276 6.23 15.34 -4.84
N SER A 277 6.75 16.47 -5.32
CA SER A 277 7.49 16.53 -6.59
C SER A 277 8.83 15.81 -6.52
N GLU A 278 9.56 15.96 -5.41
CA GLU A 278 10.82 15.24 -5.20
C GLU A 278 10.60 13.72 -5.19
N ALA A 279 9.54 13.27 -4.50
CA ALA A 279 9.17 11.86 -4.46
C ALA A 279 8.73 11.32 -5.83
N ALA A 280 7.85 12.06 -6.53
CA ALA A 280 7.36 11.65 -7.84
C ALA A 280 8.48 11.56 -8.86
N MET A 281 9.41 12.53 -8.88
CA MET A 281 10.58 12.50 -9.76
C MET A 281 11.50 11.33 -9.44
N ALA A 282 11.88 11.12 -8.18
CA ALA A 282 12.75 10.01 -7.79
C ALA A 282 12.18 8.65 -8.21
N ILE A 283 10.85 8.47 -8.06
CA ILE A 283 10.16 7.25 -8.46
C ILE A 283 10.11 7.12 -9.99
N CYS A 284 9.68 8.17 -10.69
CA CYS A 284 9.55 8.15 -12.15
C CYS A 284 10.91 7.96 -12.86
N ASP A 285 11.96 8.59 -12.35
CA ASP A 285 13.33 8.43 -12.85
C ASP A 285 13.81 6.98 -12.67
N TRP A 286 13.54 6.37 -11.52
CA TRP A 286 13.84 4.95 -11.33
C TRP A 286 13.04 4.04 -12.27
N VAL A 287 11.74 4.33 -12.49
CA VAL A 287 10.90 3.58 -13.44
C VAL A 287 11.46 3.62 -14.87
N MET A 288 12.14 4.70 -15.26
CA MET A 288 12.80 4.78 -16.57
C MET A 288 14.02 3.85 -16.69
N THR A 289 14.63 3.43 -15.58
CA THR A 289 15.83 2.58 -15.57
C THR A 289 15.56 1.08 -15.65
N ILE A 290 14.30 0.67 -15.46
CA ILE A 290 13.93 -0.75 -15.42
C ILE A 290 13.42 -1.28 -16.76
#